data_AF-A0A6B3HYT6-F1
#
_entry.id   AF-A0A6B3HYT6-F1
#
_cell.length_a   1.000
_cell.length_b   1.000
_cell.length_c   1.000
_cell.angle_alpha   90.00
_cell.angle_beta   90.00
_cell.angle_gamma   90.00
#
_symmetry.space_group_name_H-M   'P 1'
#
loop_
_entity.id
_entity.type
_entity.pdbx_description
1 polymer ?
#
loop_
_entity_poly.entity_id
_entity_poly.type
_entity_poly.pdbx_seq_one_letter_code
_entity_poly.pdbx_strand_id
1 'polypeptide(L)'
;TGFSRYLADAGIGEYGTSVLSDTGTVFWAATVTELWRGVPFFAILILADLQSVSKELYEAASVDGAGRLRQFFHITLPHLRDAIVLATLLRGVWEFNNVDLLYTLTGGGPAGETTTLPLYVANTGIEGHDFGYASALTTVAF
;
A
#
# COMPACT_ATOMS: atom_id res chain seq x y z
N THR A 1 -12.91 6.93 -24.40
CA THR A 1 -11.68 6.08 -24.40
C THR A 1 -12.11 4.67 -24.00
N GLY A 2 -11.69 3.64 -24.74
CA GLY A 2 -12.29 2.29 -24.61
C GLY A 2 -12.16 1.63 -23.23
N PHE A 3 -11.15 2.00 -22.44
CA PHE A 3 -10.91 1.44 -21.11
C PHE A 3 -11.99 1.81 -20.07
N SER A 4 -12.49 3.06 -20.07
CA SER A 4 -13.55 3.47 -19.13
C SER A 4 -14.89 2.79 -19.43
N ARG A 5 -15.12 2.38 -20.68
CA ARG A 5 -16.30 1.58 -21.06
C ARG A 5 -16.26 0.18 -20.45
N TYR A 6 -15.13 -0.51 -20.53
CA TYR A 6 -15.00 -1.85 -19.95
C TYR A 6 -15.10 -1.85 -18.42
N LEU A 7 -14.64 -0.79 -17.76
CA LEU A 7 -14.78 -0.63 -16.31
C LEU A 7 -16.23 -0.33 -15.91
N ALA A 8 -16.92 0.53 -16.65
CA ALA A 8 -18.34 0.79 -16.44
C ALA A 8 -19.20 -0.47 -16.69
N ASP A 9 -18.89 -1.25 -17.73
CA ASP A 9 -19.54 -2.54 -18.01
C ASP A 9 -19.27 -3.58 -16.89
N ALA A 10 -18.16 -3.45 -16.16
CA ALA A 10 -17.83 -4.24 -14.98
C ALA A 10 -18.44 -3.70 -13.66
N GLY A 11 -19.20 -2.60 -13.73
CA GLY A 11 -19.85 -1.95 -12.58
C GLY A 11 -18.94 -1.04 -11.76
N ILE A 12 -17.76 -0.69 -12.28
CA ILE A 12 -16.80 0.21 -11.64
C ILE A 12 -16.91 1.60 -12.30
N GLY A 13 -17.77 2.46 -11.74
CA GLY A 13 -18.02 3.82 -12.21
C GLY A 13 -19.10 3.94 -13.29
N GLU A 14 -19.46 5.17 -13.64
CA GLU A 14 -20.44 5.48 -14.69
C GLU A 14 -19.78 5.71 -16.06
N TYR A 15 -20.51 5.43 -17.13
CA TYR A 15 -20.01 5.63 -18.50
C TYR A 15 -19.71 7.12 -18.77
N GLY A 16 -18.43 7.47 -18.80
CA GLY A 16 -17.96 8.82 -19.10
C GLY A 16 -17.22 9.51 -17.96
N THR A 17 -17.23 8.96 -16.75
CA THR A 17 -16.42 9.46 -15.62
C THR A 17 -15.07 8.74 -15.55
N SER A 18 -14.02 9.48 -15.18
CA SER A 18 -12.71 8.89 -14.89
C SER A 18 -12.75 8.21 -13.53
N VAL A 19 -12.05 7.09 -13.36
CA VAL A 19 -11.93 6.35 -12.09
C VAL A 19 -11.41 7.25 -10.95
N LEU A 20 -10.63 8.28 -11.27
CA LEU A 20 -10.12 9.25 -10.30
C LEU A 20 -11.06 10.43 -10.04
N SER A 21 -12.13 10.56 -10.82
CA SER A 21 -13.09 11.68 -10.75
C SER A 21 -14.40 11.30 -10.07
N ASP A 22 -14.64 10.02 -9.84
CA ASP A 22 -15.83 9.52 -9.14
C ASP A 22 -15.49 9.20 -7.66
N THR A 23 -16.32 9.70 -6.74
CA THR A 23 -16.15 9.50 -5.29
C THR A 23 -16.31 8.03 -4.90
N GLY A 24 -17.09 7.26 -5.66
CA GLY A 24 -17.26 5.82 -5.40
C GLY A 24 -16.03 4.98 -5.72
N THR A 25 -15.17 5.42 -6.64
CA THR A 25 -14.04 4.62 -7.14
C THR A 25 -12.67 5.14 -6.73
N VAL A 26 -12.55 6.44 -6.42
CA VAL A 26 -11.26 7.10 -6.20
C VAL A 26 -10.47 6.50 -5.03
N PHE A 27 -11.14 6.17 -3.91
CA PHE A 27 -10.49 5.61 -2.73
C PHE A 27 -9.81 4.27 -3.04
N TRP A 28 -10.52 3.39 -3.75
CA TRP A 28 -9.99 2.10 -4.17
C TRP A 28 -8.87 2.23 -5.19
N ALA A 29 -9.00 3.17 -6.13
CA ALA A 29 -7.95 3.45 -7.11
C ALA A 29 -6.66 3.93 -6.43
N ALA A 30 -6.76 4.85 -5.46
CA ALA A 30 -5.63 5.31 -4.67
C ALA A 30 -5.00 4.17 -3.85
N THR A 31 -5.82 3.33 -3.21
CA THR A 31 -5.37 2.19 -2.42
C THR A 31 -4.61 1.16 -3.27
N VAL A 32 -5.13 0.81 -4.45
CA VAL A 32 -4.45 -0.12 -5.37
C VAL A 32 -3.13 0.46 -5.88
N THR A 33 -3.09 1.78 -6.14
CA THR A 33 -1.88 2.46 -6.58
C THR A 33 -0.81 2.43 -5.47
N GLU A 34 -1.19 2.68 -4.22
CA GLU A 34 -0.28 2.57 -3.06
C GLU A 34 0.21 1.14 -2.84
N LEU A 35 -0.70 0.16 -2.91
CA LEU A 35 -0.35 -1.25 -2.79
C LEU A 35 0.70 -1.64 -3.83
N TRP A 36 0.47 -1.28 -5.10
CA TRP A 36 1.40 -1.54 -6.19
C TRP A 36 2.77 -0.91 -5.95
N ARG A 37 2.81 0.33 -5.47
CA ARG A 37 4.06 1.02 -5.11
C ARG A 37 4.82 0.32 -3.99
N GLY A 38 4.12 -0.31 -3.04
CA GLY A 38 4.71 -1.06 -1.93
C GLY A 38 5.25 -2.44 -2.30
N VAL A 39 4.71 -3.10 -3.33
CA VAL A 39 5.06 -4.49 -3.68
C VAL A 39 6.56 -4.73 -3.86
N PRO A 40 7.32 -3.91 -4.62
CA PRO A 40 8.74 -4.16 -4.85
C PRO A 40 9.58 -4.20 -3.56
N PHE A 41 9.24 -3.35 -2.58
CA PHE A 41 9.94 -3.31 -1.29
C PHE A 41 9.78 -4.62 -0.52
N PHE A 42 8.54 -5.10 -0.37
CA PHE A 42 8.28 -6.39 0.29
C PHE A 42 8.91 -7.55 -0.48
N ALA A 43 8.82 -7.55 -1.82
CA ALA A 43 9.36 -8.61 -2.64
C ALA A 43 10.87 -8.77 -2.45
N ILE A 44 11.63 -7.66 -2.44
CA ILE A 44 13.08 -7.69 -2.24
C ILE A 44 13.43 -8.19 -0.84
N LEU A 45 12.77 -7.69 0.21
CA LEU A 45 13.03 -8.09 1.60
C LEU A 45 12.72 -9.57 1.83
N ILE A 46 11.55 -10.03 1.39
CA ILE A 46 11.13 -11.43 1.51
C ILE A 46 12.08 -12.33 0.71
N LEU A 47 12.48 -11.93 -0.50
CA LEU A 47 13.41 -12.71 -1.32
C LEU A 47 14.81 -12.80 -0.70
N ALA A 48 15.28 -11.74 -0.04
CA ALA A 48 16.55 -11.75 0.67
C ALA A 48 16.52 -12.73 1.84
N ASP A 49 15.43 -12.73 2.62
CA ASP A 49 15.29 -13.64 3.77
C ASP A 49 15.06 -15.10 3.33
N LEU A 50 14.28 -15.32 2.27
CA LEU A 50 14.06 -16.64 1.67
C LEU A 50 15.36 -17.35 1.27
N GLN A 51 16.40 -16.60 0.87
CA GLN A 51 17.69 -17.18 0.49
C GLN A 51 18.46 -17.76 1.68
N SER A 52 18.10 -17.40 2.92
CA SER A 52 18.70 -17.95 4.14
C SER A 52 18.10 -19.28 4.57
N VAL A 53 16.94 -19.67 4.01
CA VAL A 53 16.25 -20.92 4.37
C VAL A 53 17.04 -22.12 3.86
N SER A 54 17.41 -23.03 4.75
CA SER A 54 18.12 -24.26 4.36
C SER A 54 17.27 -25.14 3.47
N LYS A 55 17.85 -25.61 2.35
CA LYS A 55 17.21 -26.56 1.43
C LYS A 55 16.95 -27.92 2.08
N GLU A 56 17.78 -28.31 3.04
CA GLU A 56 17.67 -29.59 3.75
C GLU A 56 16.33 -29.72 4.51
N LEU A 57 15.78 -28.61 5.01
CA LEU A 57 14.47 -28.61 5.66
C LEU A 57 13.34 -29.03 4.70
N TYR A 58 13.42 -28.60 3.44
CA TYR A 58 12.44 -28.96 2.42
C TYR A 58 12.62 -30.41 1.94
N GLU A 59 13.86 -30.88 1.83
CA GLU A 59 14.17 -32.27 1.49
C GLU A 59 13.66 -33.22 2.57
N ALA A 60 13.97 -32.96 3.84
CA ALA A 60 13.47 -33.74 4.98
C ALA A 60 11.94 -33.76 5.02
N ALA A 61 11.30 -32.59 4.87
CA ALA A 61 9.84 -32.51 4.83
C ALA A 61 9.23 -33.29 3.65
N SER A 62 9.92 -33.36 2.51
CA SER A 62 9.45 -34.15 1.35
C SER A 62 9.54 -35.66 1.61
N VAL A 63 10.57 -36.11 2.32
CA VAL A 63 10.71 -37.51 2.77
C VAL A 63 9.61 -37.88 3.77
N ASP A 64 9.23 -36.94 4.64
CA ASP A 64 8.10 -37.08 5.59
C ASP A 64 6.72 -36.96 4.92
N GLY A 65 6.65 -36.85 3.59
CA GLY A 65 5.40 -36.76 2.83
C GLY A 65 4.68 -35.41 2.93
N ALA A 66 5.37 -34.35 3.39
CA ALA A 66 4.78 -33.01 3.43
C ALA A 66 4.70 -32.39 2.03
N GLY A 67 3.47 -32.13 1.55
CA GLY A 67 3.23 -31.40 0.32
C GLY A 67 3.57 -29.91 0.40
N ARG A 68 3.58 -29.22 -0.75
CA ARG A 68 3.98 -27.80 -0.88
C ARG A 68 3.25 -26.84 0.06
N LEU A 69 1.94 -27.01 0.24
CA LEU A 69 1.16 -26.17 1.16
C LEU A 69 1.62 -26.34 2.61
N ARG A 70 1.88 -27.60 3.03
CA ARG A 70 2.35 -27.89 4.39
C ARG A 70 3.76 -27.31 4.61
N GLN A 71 4.64 -27.46 3.63
CA GLN A 71 5.98 -26.86 3.65
C GLN A 71 5.91 -25.32 3.73
N PHE A 72 5.02 -24.67 2.98
CA PHE A 72 4.85 -23.21 3.04
C PHE A 72 4.45 -22.74 4.44
N PHE A 73 3.40 -23.32 5.04
CA PHE A 73 2.91 -22.86 6.35
C PHE A 73 3.79 -23.28 7.53
N HIS A 74 4.57 -24.35 7.42
CA HIS A 74 5.36 -24.88 8.54
C HIS A 74 6.87 -24.58 8.44
N ILE A 75 7.38 -24.26 7.26
CA ILE A 75 8.81 -23.97 7.04
C ILE A 75 8.96 -22.53 6.55
N THR A 76 8.37 -22.21 5.38
CA THR A 76 8.60 -20.92 4.72
C THR A 76 8.05 -19.75 5.51
N LEU A 77 6.75 -19.76 5.83
CA LEU A 77 6.07 -18.65 6.49
C LEU A 77 6.59 -18.37 7.91
N PRO A 78 6.85 -19.38 8.77
CA PRO A 78 7.43 -19.15 10.10
C PRO A 78 8.85 -18.60 10.05
N HIS A 79 9.64 -18.96 9.03
CA HIS A 79 10.98 -18.42 8.81
C HIS A 79 10.92 -16.95 8.40
N LEU A 80 10.01 -16.61 7.47
CA LEU A 80 9.85 -15.24 6.96
C LEU A 80 9.20 -14.27 7.94
N ARG A 81 8.69 -14.74 9.08
CA ARG A 81 7.89 -13.91 10.00
C ARG A 81 8.64 -12.64 10.42
N ASP A 82 9.94 -12.75 10.70
CA ASP A 82 10.73 -11.65 11.25
C ASP A 82 10.98 -10.59 10.16
N ALA A 83 11.25 -11.03 8.93
CA ALA A 83 11.35 -10.13 7.76
C ALA A 83 10.01 -9.46 7.41
N ILE A 84 8.90 -10.20 7.46
CA ILE A 84 7.55 -9.66 7.19
C ILE A 84 7.19 -8.59 8.23
N VAL A 85 7.42 -8.87 9.51
CA VAL A 85 7.14 -7.91 10.60
C VAL A 85 7.99 -6.65 10.41
N LEU A 86 9.29 -6.79 10.18
CA LEU A 86 10.19 -5.65 9.96
C LEU A 86 9.77 -4.82 8.74
N ALA A 87 9.50 -5.47 7.61
CA ALA A 87 9.06 -4.82 6.38
C ALA A 87 7.75 -4.05 6.61
N THR A 88 6.79 -4.67 7.30
CA THR A 88 5.48 -4.06 7.56
C THR A 88 5.60 -2.86 8.50
N LEU A 89 6.42 -2.94 9.55
CA LEU A 89 6.66 -1.83 10.47
C LEU A 89 7.32 -0.65 9.76
N LEU A 90 8.40 -0.89 9.02
CA LEU A 90 9.09 0.15 8.25
C LEU A 90 8.14 0.79 7.24
N ARG A 91 7.36 -0.02 6.53
CA ARG A 91 6.39 0.49 5.56
C ARG A 91 5.28 1.29 6.23
N GLY A 92 4.79 0.84 7.38
CA GLY A 92 3.75 1.54 8.14
C GLY A 92 4.19 2.94 8.56
N VAL A 93 5.43 3.10 9.04
CA VAL A 93 5.99 4.42 9.39
C VAL A 93 6.06 5.34 8.18
N TRP A 94 6.50 4.82 7.03
CA TRP A 94 6.59 5.61 5.79
C TRP A 94 5.22 5.98 5.23
N GLU A 95 4.24 5.07 5.28
CA GLU A 95 2.90 5.33 4.77
C GLU A 95 2.11 6.30 5.65
N PHE A 96 2.32 6.26 6.96
CA PHE A 96 1.65 7.18 7.88
C PHE A 96 1.98 8.65 7.59
N ASN A 97 3.16 8.92 7.03
CA ASN A 97 3.64 10.28 6.71
C ASN A 97 3.66 10.58 5.19
N ASN A 98 3.05 9.73 4.36
CA ASN A 98 3.11 9.87 2.91
C ASN A 98 2.15 10.93 2.39
N VAL A 99 2.70 11.93 1.70
CA VAL A 99 1.95 13.04 1.06
C VAL A 99 2.00 12.91 -0.47
N ASP A 100 3.16 12.52 -1.00
CA ASP A 100 3.53 12.68 -2.41
C ASP A 100 2.55 12.00 -3.37
N LEU A 101 2.15 10.76 -3.07
CA LEU A 101 1.30 9.99 -3.98
C LEU A 101 -0.12 10.55 -4.04
N LEU A 102 -0.75 10.81 -2.90
CA LEU A 102 -2.14 11.28 -2.86
C LEU A 102 -2.25 12.73 -3.34
N TYR A 103 -1.24 13.56 -3.05
CA TYR A 103 -1.11 14.90 -3.61
C TYR A 103 -1.05 14.85 -5.14
N THR A 104 -0.15 14.03 -5.70
CA THR A 104 0.05 13.93 -7.16
C THR A 104 -1.12 13.25 -7.88
N LEU A 105 -1.72 12.23 -7.27
CA LEU A 105 -2.76 11.41 -7.90
C LEU A 105 -4.12 12.10 -7.90
N THR A 106 -4.45 12.79 -6.81
CA THR A 106 -5.82 13.29 -6.57
C THR A 106 -5.90 14.66 -5.92
N GLY A 107 -4.81 15.18 -5.32
CA GLY A 107 -4.84 16.36 -4.47
C GLY A 107 -5.75 16.23 -3.24
N GLY A 108 -6.16 15.01 -2.88
CA GLY A 108 -7.12 14.74 -1.79
C GLY A 108 -8.58 14.62 -2.25
N GLY A 109 -8.87 14.77 -3.53
CA GLY A 109 -10.23 14.73 -4.08
C GLY A 109 -10.63 13.43 -4.80
N PRO A 110 -11.83 13.42 -5.42
CA PRO A 110 -12.92 14.39 -5.25
C PRO A 110 -13.48 14.41 -3.83
N ALA A 111 -14.08 15.54 -3.43
CA ALA A 111 -14.79 15.73 -2.16
C ALA A 111 -14.02 15.39 -0.86
N GLY A 112 -12.69 15.32 -0.90
CA GLY A 112 -11.89 14.96 0.28
C GLY A 112 -11.69 13.46 0.49
N GLU A 113 -12.19 12.59 -0.39
CA GLU A 113 -12.22 11.13 -0.22
C GLU A 113 -10.83 10.48 -0.09
N THR A 114 -9.78 11.15 -0.56
CA THR A 114 -8.40 10.67 -0.44
C THR A 114 -7.54 11.57 0.45
N THR A 115 -8.16 12.47 1.22
CA THR A 115 -7.41 13.38 2.09
C THR A 115 -6.95 12.68 3.37
N THR A 116 -5.65 12.44 3.47
CA THR A 116 -4.99 11.94 4.68
C THR A 116 -4.53 13.09 5.58
N LEU A 117 -4.20 12.80 6.84
CA LEU A 117 -3.71 13.80 7.78
C LEU A 117 -2.44 14.54 7.27
N PRO A 118 -1.40 13.85 6.76
CA PRO A 118 -0.24 14.52 6.19
C PRO A 118 -0.58 15.40 5.00
N LEU A 119 -1.50 14.95 4.13
CA LEU A 119 -1.95 15.72 2.98
C LEU A 119 -2.72 16.98 3.40
N TYR A 120 -3.57 16.86 4.43
CA TYR A 120 -4.29 18.00 4.99
C TYR A 120 -3.34 19.04 5.60
N VAL A 121 -2.30 18.60 6.32
CA VAL A 121 -1.24 19.48 6.84
C VAL A 121 -0.52 20.20 5.69
N ALA A 122 -0.15 19.46 4.64
CA ALA A 122 0.51 20.02 3.47
C ALA A 122 -0.36 21.08 2.77
N ASN A 123 -1.63 20.78 2.50
CA ASN A 123 -2.56 21.72 1.86
C ASN A 123 -2.78 22.97 2.73
N THR A 124 -2.92 22.80 4.05
CA THR A 124 -3.08 23.92 5.00
C THR A 124 -1.87 24.86 4.99
N GLY A 125 -0.66 24.30 5.03
CA GLY A 125 0.57 25.10 5.09
C GLY A 125 0.96 25.70 3.73
N ILE A 126 0.90 24.92 2.66
CA ILE A 126 1.42 25.30 1.33
C ILE A 126 0.37 26.11 0.54
N GLU A 127 -0.87 25.61 0.45
CA GLU A 127 -1.92 26.25 -0.35
C GLU A 127 -2.67 27.31 0.47
N GLY A 128 -2.95 27.01 1.73
CA GLY A 128 -3.62 27.93 2.65
C GLY A 128 -2.71 29.02 3.24
N HIS A 129 -1.39 28.91 3.09
CA HIS A 129 -0.37 29.77 3.71
C HIS A 129 -0.46 29.87 5.24
N ASP A 130 -1.16 28.95 5.92
CA ASP A 130 -1.29 28.92 7.38
C ASP A 130 -0.26 27.96 7.99
N PHE A 131 1.00 28.39 7.95
CA PHE A 131 2.13 27.63 8.51
C PHE A 131 2.01 27.43 10.03
N GLY A 132 1.35 28.36 10.74
CA GLY A 132 1.18 28.28 12.19
C GLY A 132 0.24 27.13 12.57
N TYR A 133 -0.92 27.07 11.93
CA TYR A 133 -1.88 25.99 12.16
C TYR A 133 -1.36 24.64 11.65
N ALA A 134 -0.71 24.61 10.47
CA ALA A 134 -0.07 23.39 9.95
C ALA A 134 1.00 22.84 10.90
N SER A 135 1.79 23.71 11.53
CA SER A 135 2.80 23.30 12.53
C SER A 135 2.17 22.71 13.79
N ALA A 136 1.05 23.28 14.26
CA ALA A 136 0.32 22.74 15.39
C ALA A 136 -0.26 21.34 15.09
N LEU A 137 -0.84 21.14 13.91
CA LEU A 137 -1.32 19.84 13.45
C LEU A 137 -0.20 18.81 13.35
N THR A 138 0.96 19.20 12.80
CA THR A 138 2.14 18.33 12.69
C THR A 138 2.62 17.88 14.07
N THR A 139 2.65 18.80 15.04
CA THR A 139 3.08 18.49 16.42
C THR A 139 2.15 17.50 17.13
N VAL A 140 0.85 17.53 16.82
CA VAL A 140 -0.13 16.57 17.36
C VAL A 140 -0.04 15.21 16.66
N ALA A 141 0.34 15.21 15.38
CA ALA A 141 0.45 14.01 14.56
C ALA A 141 1.73 13.18 14.81
N PHE A 142 2.75 13.79 15.42
CA PHE A 142 4.08 13.22 15.67
C PHE A 142 4.18 12.60 17.07
#